data_AF-A0A9W9XCN2-F1
#
_entry.id   AF-A0A9W9XCN2-F1
#
_cell.length_a   1.000
_cell.length_b   1.000
_cell.length_c   1.000
_cell.angle_alpha   90.00
_cell.angle_beta   90.00
_cell.angle_gamma   90.00
#
_symmetry.space_group_name_H-M   'P 1'
#
loop_
_entity.id
_entity.type
_entity.pdbx_description
1 polymer ?
#
loop_
_entity_poly.entity_id
_entity_poly.type
_entity_poly.pdbx_seq_one_letter_code
_entity_poly.pdbx_strand_id
1 'polypeptide(L)'
;MSRNLYIPAVDGHPSFTIAELILTNNDFKKEIGLVIGLTLHPHSELAKELAGLGAKIVPPQARTNTLCLIPPTHEHKYDLTTELIETAKKANALNVCFISSAGCGLAERDRQPGLREFIDLETRVVSCKGNSMTSTGHSPVVIKAGFHAENLLLYSQQAQTEGIRSAANRARP
;
A
#
# COMPACT_ATOMS: atom_id res chain seq x y z
N MET A 1 -25.86 3.44 3.22
CA MET A 1 -25.20 2.38 2.42
C MET A 1 -23.84 2.12 3.04
N SER A 2 -23.55 0.90 3.49
CA SER A 2 -22.23 0.61 4.07
C SER A 2 -21.24 0.32 2.94
N ARG A 3 -20.07 0.99 2.94
CA ARG A 3 -19.05 0.86 1.90
C ARG A 3 -18.08 -0.26 2.28
N ASN A 4 -17.78 -1.15 1.34
CA ASN A 4 -16.71 -2.13 1.52
C ASN A 4 -15.38 -1.51 1.07
N LEU A 5 -14.43 -1.41 1.99
CA LEU A 5 -13.10 -0.89 1.74
C LEU A 5 -12.12 -2.05 1.56
N TYR A 6 -11.44 -2.07 0.43
CA TYR A 6 -10.42 -3.05 0.11
C TYR A 6 -9.04 -2.43 0.33
N ILE A 7 -8.17 -3.13 1.04
CA ILE A 7 -6.80 -2.70 1.35
C ILE A 7 -5.87 -3.87 1.00
N PRO A 8 -4.94 -3.74 0.04
CA PRO A 8 -3.96 -4.78 -0.27
C PRO A 8 -2.74 -4.72 0.64
N ALA A 9 -1.99 -5.82 0.66
CA ALA A 9 -0.76 -5.99 1.42
C ALA A 9 -0.95 -5.67 2.91
N VAL A 10 -2.07 -6.10 3.51
CA VAL A 10 -2.38 -5.85 4.94
C VAL A 10 -1.45 -6.53 5.94
N ASP A 11 -0.61 -7.42 5.44
CA ASP A 11 0.54 -8.00 6.12
C ASP A 11 1.77 -7.07 6.12
N GLY A 12 1.68 -5.91 5.48
CA GLY A 12 2.64 -4.80 5.57
C GLY A 12 2.16 -3.74 6.56
N HIS A 13 3.12 -3.11 7.25
CA HIS A 13 2.84 -2.15 8.32
C HIS A 13 1.94 -0.97 7.90
N PRO A 14 2.17 -0.26 6.78
CA PRO A 14 1.31 0.88 6.41
C PRO A 14 -0.15 0.48 6.17
N SER A 15 -0.36 -0.62 5.47
CA SER A 15 -1.69 -1.16 5.18
C SER A 15 -2.39 -1.64 6.46
N PHE A 16 -1.65 -2.30 7.35
CA PHE A 16 -2.14 -2.71 8.66
C PHE A 16 -2.61 -1.52 9.48
N THR A 17 -1.77 -0.49 9.66
CA THR A 17 -2.10 0.68 10.48
C THR A 17 -3.32 1.42 9.94
N ILE A 18 -3.46 1.55 8.61
CA ILE A 18 -4.65 2.15 8.01
C ILE A 18 -5.90 1.32 8.29
N ALA A 19 -5.82 -0.01 8.14
CA ALA A 19 -6.94 -0.91 8.40
C ALA A 19 -7.35 -0.89 9.89
N GLU A 20 -6.38 -0.97 10.79
CA GLU A 20 -6.55 -0.89 12.24
C GLU A 20 -7.23 0.43 12.63
N LEU A 21 -6.73 1.57 12.15
CA LEU A 21 -7.32 2.88 12.45
C LEU A 21 -8.79 2.95 12.03
N ILE A 22 -9.13 2.42 10.85
CA ILE A 22 -10.50 2.43 10.35
C ILE A 22 -11.42 1.54 11.19
N LEU A 23 -10.91 0.43 11.72
CA LEU A 23 -11.69 -0.53 12.52
C LEU A 23 -11.85 -0.12 13.99
N THR A 24 -10.89 0.64 14.52
CA THR A 24 -10.80 0.99 15.95
C THR A 24 -11.30 2.40 16.24
N ASN A 25 -11.13 3.36 15.33
CA ASN A 25 -11.53 4.75 15.54
C ASN A 25 -13.01 4.96 15.15
N ASN A 26 -13.78 5.50 16.10
CA ASN A 26 -15.23 5.72 15.96
C ASN A 26 -15.62 6.74 14.88
N ASP A 27 -14.71 7.61 14.48
CA ASP A 27 -14.94 8.61 13.42
C ASP A 27 -14.96 7.94 12.04
N PHE A 28 -14.18 6.88 11.84
CA PHE A 28 -14.10 6.15 10.57
C PHE A 28 -14.97 4.90 10.53
N LYS A 29 -15.08 4.19 11.65
CA LYS A 29 -15.81 2.92 11.75
C LYS A 29 -17.28 3.00 11.36
N LYS A 30 -17.91 4.17 11.56
CA LYS A 30 -19.33 4.39 11.25
C LYS A 30 -19.58 4.54 9.74
N GLU A 31 -18.56 4.98 8.99
CA GLU A 31 -18.65 5.28 7.56
C GLU A 31 -18.34 4.06 6.67
N ILE A 32 -17.51 3.14 7.19
CA ILE A 32 -17.08 1.94 6.48
C ILE A 32 -17.83 0.73 7.03
N GLY A 33 -18.50 -0.01 6.13
CA GLY A 33 -19.26 -1.19 6.51
C GLY A 33 -18.39 -2.40 6.83
N LEU A 34 -17.44 -2.68 5.94
CA LEU A 34 -16.55 -3.82 6.05
C LEU A 34 -15.19 -3.45 5.49
N VAL A 35 -14.13 -3.74 6.26
CA VAL A 35 -12.75 -3.69 5.78
C VAL A 35 -12.37 -5.08 5.28
N ILE A 36 -11.87 -5.14 4.05
CA ILE A 36 -11.44 -6.37 3.39
C ILE A 36 -9.93 -6.24 3.14
N GLY A 37 -9.15 -7.01 3.89
CA GLY A 37 -7.71 -7.07 3.74
C GLY A 37 -7.31 -8.11 2.69
N LEU A 38 -6.58 -7.67 1.66
CA LEU A 38 -6.02 -8.54 0.63
C LEU A 38 -4.56 -8.84 0.97
N THR A 39 -4.20 -10.12 1.05
CA THR A 39 -2.82 -10.54 1.33
C THR A 39 -2.50 -11.88 0.68
N LEU A 40 -1.23 -12.06 0.31
CA LEU A 40 -0.68 -13.35 -0.12
C LEU A 40 -0.36 -14.26 1.10
N HIS A 41 -0.27 -13.67 2.29
CA HIS A 41 0.10 -14.35 3.54
C HIS A 41 -1.02 -14.23 4.58
N PRO A 42 -2.17 -14.92 4.39
CA PRO A 42 -3.34 -14.81 5.27
C PRO A 42 -3.08 -15.32 6.69
N HIS A 43 -1.98 -16.06 6.91
CA HIS A 43 -1.57 -16.59 8.20
C HIS A 43 -0.50 -15.74 8.90
N SER A 44 -0.13 -14.57 8.36
CA SER A 44 0.75 -13.63 9.04
C SER A 44 0.09 -13.13 10.34
N GLU A 45 0.91 -12.78 11.34
CA GLU A 45 0.41 -12.29 12.63
C GLU A 45 -0.44 -11.02 12.45
N LEU A 46 0.00 -10.09 11.59
CA LEU A 46 -0.75 -8.87 11.25
C LEU A 46 -2.11 -9.18 10.61
N ALA A 47 -2.19 -10.17 9.71
CA ALA A 47 -3.47 -10.56 9.11
C ALA A 47 -4.42 -11.19 10.15
N LYS A 48 -3.91 -12.03 11.06
CA LYS A 48 -4.71 -12.61 12.14
C LYS A 48 -5.23 -11.55 13.10
N GLU A 49 -4.39 -10.57 13.43
CA GLU A 49 -4.75 -9.46 14.30
C GLU A 49 -5.87 -8.60 13.68
N LEU A 50 -5.74 -8.22 12.40
CA LEU A 50 -6.81 -7.52 11.69
C LEU A 50 -8.09 -8.33 11.61
N ALA A 51 -8.00 -9.64 11.41
CA ALA A 51 -9.17 -10.52 11.45
C ALA A 51 -9.86 -10.48 12.82
N GLY A 52 -9.08 -10.46 13.90
CA GLY A 52 -9.58 -10.30 15.28
C GLY A 52 -10.27 -8.95 15.52
N LEU A 53 -9.83 -7.89 14.84
CA LEU A 53 -10.45 -6.56 14.87
C LEU A 53 -11.72 -6.43 14.00
N GLY A 54 -12.07 -7.48 13.26
CA GLY A 54 -13.27 -7.54 12.42
C GLY A 54 -13.04 -7.33 10.93
N ALA A 55 -11.79 -7.32 10.46
CA ALA A 55 -11.49 -7.32 9.04
C ALA A 55 -11.79 -8.69 8.41
N LYS A 56 -12.22 -8.70 7.15
CA LYS A 56 -12.29 -9.93 6.36
C LYS A 56 -10.99 -10.09 5.58
N ILE A 57 -10.20 -11.10 5.90
CA ILE A 57 -8.96 -11.41 5.18
C ILE A 57 -9.26 -12.35 4.01
N VAL A 58 -8.82 -11.97 2.82
CA VAL A 58 -8.98 -12.76 1.60
C VAL A 58 -7.72 -12.68 0.73
N PRO A 59 -7.51 -13.65 -0.19
CA PRO A 59 -6.51 -13.50 -1.24
C PRO A 59 -6.80 -12.27 -2.12
N PRO A 60 -5.83 -11.74 -2.89
CA PRO A 60 -6.10 -10.70 -3.88
C PRO A 60 -7.16 -11.18 -4.90
N GLN A 61 -8.29 -10.48 -5.04
CA GLN A 61 -9.37 -10.85 -5.97
C GLN A 61 -9.96 -9.65 -6.72
N ALA A 62 -10.72 -9.95 -7.78
CA ALA A 62 -11.15 -9.00 -8.79
C ALA A 62 -12.33 -8.05 -8.41
N ARG A 63 -12.76 -8.02 -7.14
CA ARG A 63 -13.97 -7.28 -6.73
C ARG A 63 -13.59 -6.17 -5.76
N THR A 64 -13.66 -4.91 -6.18
CA THR A 64 -13.41 -3.76 -5.30
C THR A 64 -14.38 -2.62 -5.61
N ASN A 65 -15.13 -2.16 -4.59
CA ASN A 65 -16.00 -0.98 -4.73
C ASN A 65 -15.27 0.30 -4.31
N THR A 66 -14.50 0.23 -3.22
CA THR A 66 -13.63 1.28 -2.72
C THR A 66 -12.27 0.66 -2.43
N LEU A 67 -11.20 1.21 -2.99
CA LEU A 67 -9.85 0.65 -2.89
C LEU A 67 -8.90 1.68 -2.27
N CYS A 68 -8.23 1.31 -1.17
CA CYS A 68 -7.04 1.99 -0.69
C CYS A 68 -5.83 1.19 -1.17
N LEU A 69 -5.25 1.59 -2.29
CA LEU A 69 -4.18 0.91 -2.97
C LEU A 69 -2.83 1.33 -2.41
N ILE A 70 -2.14 0.38 -1.78
CA ILE A 70 -0.78 0.54 -1.27
C ILE A 70 0.09 -0.46 -2.04
N PRO A 71 1.14 -0.01 -2.75
CA PRO A 71 2.06 -0.92 -3.41
C PRO A 71 2.72 -1.87 -2.39
N PRO A 72 2.74 -3.19 -2.64
CA PRO A 72 3.37 -4.14 -1.72
C PRO A 72 4.89 -3.96 -1.72
N THR A 73 5.53 -4.29 -0.60
CA THR A 73 6.99 -4.40 -0.50
C THR A 73 7.43 -5.74 -1.12
N HIS A 74 7.38 -5.82 -2.45
CA HIS A 74 7.67 -7.03 -3.23
C HIS A 74 8.49 -6.70 -4.48
N GLU A 75 9.31 -7.63 -4.99
CA GLU A 75 10.09 -7.41 -6.22
C GLU A 75 9.20 -7.11 -7.43
N HIS A 76 8.06 -7.79 -7.53
CA HIS A 76 7.03 -7.57 -8.55
C HIS A 76 5.99 -6.50 -8.17
N LYS A 77 6.33 -5.53 -7.30
CA LYS A 77 5.43 -4.46 -6.84
C LYS A 77 4.70 -3.77 -7.99
N TYR A 78 5.42 -3.42 -9.05
CA TYR A 78 4.85 -2.71 -10.19
C TYR A 78 3.75 -3.52 -10.88
N ASP A 79 4.01 -4.79 -11.17
CA ASP A 79 3.09 -5.67 -11.87
C ASP A 79 1.85 -5.98 -11.02
N LEU A 80 2.06 -6.34 -9.75
CA LEU A 80 0.98 -6.60 -8.80
C LEU A 80 0.07 -5.38 -8.62
N THR A 81 0.68 -4.19 -8.48
CA THR A 81 -0.09 -2.94 -8.33
C THR A 81 -0.83 -2.61 -9.62
N THR A 82 -0.20 -2.82 -10.78
CA THR A 82 -0.84 -2.60 -12.08
C THR A 82 -2.04 -3.52 -12.27
N GLU A 83 -1.92 -4.79 -11.89
CA GLU A 83 -3.03 -5.75 -11.94
C GLU A 83 -4.20 -5.31 -11.04
N LEU A 84 -3.92 -4.82 -9.83
CA LEU A 84 -4.93 -4.27 -8.92
C LEU A 84 -5.61 -3.02 -9.49
N ILE A 85 -4.86 -2.16 -10.18
CA ILE A 85 -5.40 -0.98 -10.87
C ILE A 85 -6.36 -1.39 -11.98
N GLU A 86 -5.95 -2.32 -12.85
CA GLU A 86 -6.80 -2.81 -13.95
C GLU A 86 -8.02 -3.55 -13.44
N THR A 87 -7.86 -4.30 -12.35
CA THR A 87 -8.96 -4.94 -11.64
C THR A 87 -9.96 -3.92 -11.12
N ALA A 88 -9.51 -2.85 -10.48
CA ALA A 88 -10.40 -1.80 -9.96
C ALA A 88 -11.21 -1.13 -11.09
N LYS A 89 -10.57 -0.89 -12.25
CA LYS A 89 -11.24 -0.37 -13.45
C LYS A 89 -12.33 -1.33 -13.95
N LYS A 90 -12.00 -2.62 -14.08
CA LYS A 90 -12.95 -3.67 -14.51
C LYS A 90 -14.10 -3.85 -13.52
N ALA A 91 -13.83 -3.72 -12.23
CA ALA A 91 -14.83 -3.78 -11.16
C ALA A 91 -15.67 -2.50 -11.03
N ASN A 92 -15.33 -1.46 -11.81
CA ASN A 92 -15.98 -0.16 -11.77
C ASN A 92 -15.95 0.48 -10.38
N ALA A 93 -14.80 0.39 -9.71
CA ALA A 93 -14.60 0.92 -8.36
C ALA A 93 -14.97 2.41 -8.31
N LEU A 94 -15.73 2.82 -7.30
CA LEU A 94 -16.22 4.19 -7.14
C LEU A 94 -15.12 5.15 -6.68
N ASN A 95 -14.24 4.68 -5.79
CA ASN A 95 -13.17 5.49 -5.23
C ASN A 95 -11.89 4.67 -5.15
N VAL A 96 -10.79 5.27 -5.60
CA VAL A 96 -9.45 4.69 -5.50
C VAL A 96 -8.56 5.71 -4.83
N CYS A 97 -8.02 5.37 -3.66
CA CYS A 97 -6.99 6.12 -2.97
C CYS A 97 -5.66 5.39 -3.14
N PHE A 98 -4.70 6.00 -3.82
CA PHE A 98 -3.37 5.44 -4.04
C PHE A 98 -2.36 6.06 -3.09
N ILE A 99 -1.69 5.23 -2.30
CA ILE A 99 -0.59 5.66 -1.42
C ILE A 99 0.71 5.56 -2.21
N SER A 100 1.15 6.72 -2.69
CA SER A 100 2.41 6.92 -3.38
C SER A 100 3.52 7.39 -2.44
N SER A 101 4.69 7.71 -3.00
CA SER A 101 5.86 8.19 -2.27
C SER A 101 6.18 9.65 -2.63
N ALA A 102 6.52 10.45 -1.61
CA ALA A 102 7.02 11.80 -1.79
C ALA A 102 8.36 11.79 -2.55
N GLY A 103 8.58 12.79 -3.41
CA GLY A 103 9.81 12.89 -4.21
C GLY A 103 9.86 11.98 -5.44
N CYS A 104 8.87 11.11 -5.66
CA CYS A 104 8.85 10.20 -6.83
C CYS A 104 8.85 10.92 -8.19
N GLY A 105 8.34 12.16 -8.25
CA GLY A 105 8.37 13.00 -9.44
C GLY A 105 9.77 13.48 -9.84
N LEU A 106 10.74 13.44 -8.91
CA LEU A 106 12.14 13.81 -9.13
C LEU A 106 13.04 12.58 -9.36
N ALA A 107 12.48 11.38 -9.25
CA ALA A 107 13.24 10.16 -9.41
C ALA A 107 13.64 9.93 -10.88
N GLU A 108 14.92 9.62 -11.10
CA GLU A 108 15.46 9.21 -12.39
C GLU A 108 15.37 7.69 -12.55
N ARG A 109 15.04 7.22 -13.78
CA ARG A 109 14.92 5.78 -14.08
C ARG A 109 16.17 5.00 -13.72
N ASP A 110 17.34 5.56 -14.03
CA ASP A 110 18.62 4.84 -13.90
C ASP A 110 19.24 4.96 -12.49
N ARG A 111 18.82 5.95 -11.68
CA ARG A 111 19.36 6.16 -10.33
C ARG A 111 18.46 5.63 -9.22
N GLN A 112 17.15 5.78 -9.38
CA GLN A 112 16.17 5.51 -8.34
C GLN A 112 14.96 4.75 -8.93
N PRO A 113 15.17 3.59 -9.60
CA PRO A 113 14.12 2.89 -10.34
C PRO A 113 12.91 2.54 -9.46
N GLY A 114 13.14 2.05 -8.23
CA GLY A 114 12.05 1.69 -7.32
C GLY A 114 11.19 2.88 -6.85
N LEU A 115 11.77 4.09 -6.78
CA LEU A 115 11.04 5.31 -6.47
C LEU A 115 10.33 5.86 -7.73
N ARG A 116 10.96 5.71 -8.90
CA ARG A 116 10.38 6.06 -10.21
C ARG A 116 9.15 5.22 -10.54
N GLU A 117 9.09 3.96 -10.11
CA GLU A 117 7.89 3.13 -10.29
C GLU A 117 6.63 3.78 -9.72
N PHE A 118 6.74 4.51 -8.59
CA PHE A 118 5.59 5.19 -7.99
C PHE A 118 4.98 6.24 -8.92
N ILE A 119 5.78 7.03 -9.63
CA ILE A 119 5.24 8.03 -10.56
C ILE A 119 4.62 7.37 -11.81
N ASP A 120 5.19 6.27 -12.28
CA ASP A 120 4.61 5.49 -13.37
C ASP A 120 3.26 4.85 -12.94
N LEU A 121 3.13 4.42 -11.68
CA LEU A 121 1.88 3.93 -11.09
C LEU A 121 0.86 5.04 -10.82
N GLU A 122 1.28 6.22 -10.33
CA GLU A 122 0.42 7.40 -10.18
C GLU A 122 -0.26 7.74 -11.51
N THR A 123 0.54 7.73 -12.59
CA THR A 123 0.04 8.01 -13.94
C THR A 123 -1.03 7.00 -14.34
N ARG A 124 -0.84 5.71 -14.04
CA ARG A 124 -1.85 4.66 -14.34
C ARG A 124 -3.13 4.84 -13.54
N VAL A 125 -3.06 5.19 -12.25
CA VAL A 125 -4.24 5.43 -11.42
C VAL A 125 -5.02 6.64 -11.93
N VAL A 126 -4.31 7.74 -12.21
CA VAL A 126 -4.93 9.00 -12.63
C VAL A 126 -5.36 8.97 -14.09
N SER A 127 -4.84 8.05 -14.92
CA SER A 127 -5.22 7.92 -16.34
C SER A 127 -6.72 7.71 -16.58
N CYS A 128 -7.45 7.17 -15.60
CA CYS A 128 -8.89 7.01 -15.68
C CYS A 128 -9.68 8.28 -15.36
N LYS A 129 -9.04 9.29 -14.77
CA LYS A 129 -9.73 10.52 -14.33
C LYS A 129 -10.41 11.20 -15.51
N GLY A 130 -11.70 11.47 -15.39
CA GLY A 130 -12.51 12.09 -16.45
C GLY A 130 -13.03 11.13 -17.52
N ASN A 131 -12.77 9.83 -17.41
CA ASN A 131 -13.38 8.83 -18.28
C ASN A 131 -14.84 8.57 -17.86
N SER A 132 -15.81 8.99 -18.66
CA SER A 132 -17.25 8.79 -18.41
C SER A 132 -17.72 7.35 -18.55
N MET A 133 -16.89 6.46 -19.12
CA MET A 133 -17.22 5.04 -19.31
C MET A 133 -16.95 4.19 -18.06
N THR A 134 -16.32 4.75 -17.03
CA THR A 134 -16.04 4.06 -15.77
C THR A 134 -16.22 5.00 -14.57
N SER A 135 -16.90 4.51 -13.55
CA SER A 135 -17.06 5.19 -12.26
C SER A 135 -15.71 5.47 -11.58
N THR A 136 -14.69 4.66 -11.88
CA THR A 136 -13.32 4.84 -11.38
C THR A 136 -12.70 6.17 -11.85
N GLY A 137 -13.23 6.74 -12.93
CA GLY A 137 -12.80 8.04 -13.44
C GLY A 137 -13.30 9.25 -12.66
N HIS A 138 -14.23 9.07 -11.71
CA HIS A 138 -14.80 10.19 -10.96
C HIS A 138 -13.90 10.67 -9.82
N SER A 139 -13.26 9.77 -9.07
CA SER A 139 -12.55 10.16 -7.85
C SER A 139 -11.30 9.31 -7.53
N PRO A 140 -10.26 9.34 -8.40
CA PRO A 140 -8.93 8.88 -8.00
C PRO A 140 -8.24 9.94 -7.11
N VAL A 141 -7.71 9.50 -5.98
CA VAL A 141 -6.91 10.30 -5.04
C VAL A 141 -5.51 9.70 -4.93
N VAL A 142 -4.50 10.55 -4.88
CA VAL A 142 -3.10 10.14 -4.65
C VAL A 142 -2.60 10.84 -3.39
N ILE A 143 -2.14 10.05 -2.42
CA ILE A 143 -1.47 10.53 -1.21
C ILE A 143 0.02 10.25 -1.36
N LYS A 144 0.87 11.27 -1.21
CA LYS A 144 2.33 11.12 -1.31
C LYS A 144 2.91 10.97 0.10
N ALA A 145 3.14 9.73 0.53
CA ALA A 145 3.69 9.43 1.84
C ALA A 145 5.15 9.89 1.94
N GLY A 146 5.49 10.53 3.06
CA GLY A 146 6.85 10.91 3.39
C GLY A 146 7.67 9.73 3.90
N PHE A 147 8.77 10.05 4.58
CA PHE A 147 9.58 9.03 5.22
C PHE A 147 8.85 8.40 6.41
N HIS A 148 8.75 7.08 6.41
CA HIS A 148 8.15 6.27 7.47
C HIS A 148 9.08 6.21 8.69
N ALA A 149 8.65 6.77 9.82
CA ALA A 149 9.47 6.84 11.04
C ALA A 149 9.83 5.44 11.57
N GLU A 150 8.96 4.46 11.37
CA GLU A 150 9.18 3.05 11.69
C GLU A 150 10.43 2.47 11.00
N ASN A 151 10.80 2.98 9.82
CA ASN A 151 12.01 2.55 9.13
C ASN A 151 13.29 2.96 9.90
N LEU A 152 13.25 4.01 10.72
CA LEU A 152 14.41 4.40 11.55
C LEU A 152 14.79 3.31 12.55
N LEU A 153 13.81 2.59 13.10
CA LEU A 153 14.05 1.51 14.05
C LEU A 153 14.80 0.37 13.37
N LEU A 154 14.39 -0.01 12.16
CA LEU A 154 15.06 -1.03 11.35
C LEU A 154 16.49 -0.62 11.00
N TYR A 155 16.69 0.61 10.51
CA TYR A 155 18.02 1.10 10.15
C TYR A 155 18.94 1.24 11.35
N SER A 156 18.43 1.59 12.53
CA SER A 156 19.24 1.69 13.75
C SER A 156 19.83 0.33 14.15
N GLN A 157 19.07 -0.75 14.02
CA GLN A 157 19.52 -2.11 14.30
C GLN A 157 20.51 -2.61 13.24
N GLN A 158 20.24 -2.34 11.96
CA GLN A 158 21.18 -2.67 10.87
C GLN A 158 22.50 -1.90 11.01
N ALA A 159 22.45 -0.60 11.28
CA ALA A 159 23.65 0.23 11.47
C ALA A 159 24.50 -0.24 12.66
N GLN A 160 23.89 -0.68 13.76
CA GLN A 160 24.61 -1.30 14.87
C GLN A 160 25.29 -2.61 14.45
N THR A 161 24.61 -3.47 13.68
CA THR A 161 25.12 -4.79 13.31
C THR A 161 26.20 -4.72 12.21
N GLU A 162 26.02 -3.85 11.21
CA GLU A 162 26.94 -3.68 10.08
C GLU A 162 28.06 -2.68 10.36
N GLY A 163 27.81 -1.65 11.17
CA GLY A 163 28.83 -0.70 11.63
C GLY A 163 29.97 -1.40 12.39
N ILE A 164 29.64 -2.38 13.23
CA ILE A 164 30.61 -3.22 13.95
C ILE A 164 31.42 -4.10 12.97
N ARG A 165 30.80 -4.62 11.90
CA ARG A 165 31.51 -5.40 10.87
C ARG A 165 32.48 -4.56 10.04
N SER A 166 32.14 -3.29 9.75
CA SER A 166 33.05 -2.39 9.01
C SER A 166 34.27 -1.97 9.84
N ALA A 167 34.11 -1.80 11.15
CA ALA A 167 35.21 -1.51 12.07
C ALA A 167 36.13 -2.72 12.28
N ALA A 168 35.56 -3.93 12.37
CA ALA A 168 36.32 -5.17 12.51
C ALA A 168 37.14 -5.55 11.25
N ASN A 169 36.68 -5.18 10.05
CA ASN A 169 37.43 -5.40 8.80
C ASN A 169 38.50 -4.33 8.51
N ARG A 170 38.46 -3.17 9.19
CA ARG A 170 39.55 -2.18 9.13
C ARG A 170 40.67 -2.44 10.15
N ALA A 171 40.48 -3.42 11.05
CA ALA A 171 41.40 -3.77 12.12
C ALA A 171 42.18 -5.08 11.86
N ARG A 172 42.22 -5.58 10.62
CA ARG A 172 43.15 -6.63 10.22
C ARG A 172 44.30 -6.00 9.41
N PRO A 173 45.57 -6.13 9.87
CA PRO A 173 46.73 -5.70 9.10
C PRO A 173 46.92 -6.54 7.84
#